data_AF-A0A7T7HMW3-F1
#
_entry.id   AF-A0A7T7HMW3-F1
#
_cell.length_a   1.000
_cell.length_b   1.000
_cell.length_c   1.000
_cell.angle_alpha   90.00
_cell.angle_beta   90.00
_cell.angle_gamma   90.00
#
_symmetry.space_group_name_H-M   'P 1'
#
loop_
_entity.id
_entity.type
_entity.pdbx_description
1 polymer ?
#
loop_
_entity_poly.entity_id
_entity_poly.type
_entity_poly.pdbx_seq_one_letter_code
_entity_poly.pdbx_strand_id
1 'polypeptide(L)' 'MLCGMGLACLPDRLVAPLAEAGRLVRVLTEFCPAQPGFFLYCPLDGHPSAALKAFIGFVRAAGVHQ' A
#
# COMPACT_ATOMS: atom_id res chain seq x y z
N MET A 1 -8.75 11.67 -12.13
CA MET A 1 -9.51 12.93 -12.08
C MET A 1 -8.62 14.01 -11.49
N LEU A 2 -8.26 15.05 -12.27
CA LEU A 2 -7.31 16.10 -11.85
C LEU A 2 -7.86 17.51 -12.17
N CYS A 3 -9.18 17.69 -11.97
CA CYS A 3 -9.89 18.94 -12.27
C CYS A 3 -10.54 19.59 -11.02
N GLY A 4 -10.03 19.34 -9.81
CA GLY A 4 -10.52 20.02 -8.58
C GLY A 4 -11.96 19.72 -8.17
N MET A 5 -12.64 18.76 -8.81
CA MET A 5 -14.06 18.45 -8.60
C MET A 5 -14.31 17.30 -7.61
N GLY A 6 -13.46 17.11 -6.59
CA GLY A 6 -13.75 16.10 -5.56
C GLY A 6 -12.60 15.74 -4.63
N LEU A 7 -12.94 14.99 -3.59
CA LEU A 7 -12.01 14.36 -2.66
C LEU A 7 -11.74 12.92 -3.10
N ALA A 8 -10.50 12.46 -2.97
CA ALA A 8 -10.13 11.08 -3.27
C ALA A 8 -9.34 10.49 -2.10
N CYS A 9 -9.70 9.28 -1.69
CA CYS A 9 -8.92 8.50 -0.72
C CYS A 9 -7.98 7.58 -1.51
N LEU A 10 -6.70 7.94 -1.57
CA LEU A 10 -5.66 7.29 -2.36
C LEU A 10 -4.46 6.97 -1.46
N PRO A 11 -3.69 5.92 -1.77
CA PRO A 11 -2.46 5.61 -1.04
C PRO A 11 -1.47 6.76 -1.09
N ASP A 12 -0.86 7.10 0.05
CA ASP A 12 0.09 8.21 0.18
C ASP A 12 1.21 8.17 -0.86
N ARG A 13 1.72 6.98 -1.21
CA ARG A 13 2.81 6.84 -2.20
C ARG A 13 2.45 7.36 -3.59
N LEU A 14 1.17 7.31 -3.96
CA LEU A 14 0.71 7.80 -5.27
C LEU A 14 0.53 9.32 -5.29
N VAL A 15 0.17 9.91 -4.15
CA VAL A 15 -0.16 11.35 -4.04
C VAL A 15 0.95 12.19 -3.44
N ALA A 16 1.95 11.58 -2.79
CA ALA A 16 3.12 12.25 -2.24
C ALA A 16 3.78 13.25 -3.23
N PRO A 17 4.14 12.86 -4.48
CA PRO A 17 4.75 13.81 -5.41
C PRO A 17 3.82 14.96 -5.83
N LEU A 18 2.49 14.73 -5.79
CA LEU A 18 1.50 15.76 -6.10
C LEU A 18 1.23 16.69 -4.91
N ALA A 19 1.33 16.17 -3.69
CA ALA A 19 1.23 16.94 -2.46
C ALA A 19 2.46 17.84 -2.27
N GLU A 20 3.66 17.30 -2.48
CA GLU A 20 4.92 18.06 -2.47
C GLU A 20 4.93 19.16 -3.54
N ALA A 21 4.34 18.89 -4.71
CA ALA A 21 4.19 19.88 -5.78
C ALA A 21 3.08 20.92 -5.51
N GLY A 22 2.39 20.88 -4.35
CA GLY A 22 1.30 21.79 -4.00
C GLY A 22 0.04 21.63 -4.86
N ARG A 23 -0.07 20.54 -5.63
CA ARG A 23 -1.21 20.25 -6.51
C ARG A 23 -2.34 19.51 -5.79
N LEU A 24 -2.05 18.93 -4.63
CA LEU A 24 -3.01 18.28 -3.74
C LEU A 24 -2.75 18.71 -2.29
N VAL A 25 -3.83 18.82 -1.51
CA VAL A 25 -3.76 19.07 -0.07
C VAL A 25 -4.39 17.88 0.64
N ARG A 26 -3.72 17.38 1.68
CA ARG A 26 -4.23 16.28 2.50
C ARG A 26 -5.27 16.83 3.48
N VAL A 27 -6.48 16.28 3.44
CA VAL A 27 -7.61 16.67 4.30
C VAL A 27 -8.26 15.43 4.91
N LEU A 28 -9.05 15.59 5.98
CA LEU A 28 -9.82 14.51 6.61
C LEU A 28 -8.96 13.30 7.06
N THR A 29 -7.72 13.54 7.48
CA THR A 29 -6.80 12.49 7.98
C THR A 29 -7.35 11.73 9.17
N GLU A 30 -8.18 12.36 10.01
CA GLU A 30 -8.85 11.73 11.15
C GLU A 30 -9.95 10.72 10.74
N PHE A 31 -10.46 10.82 9.52
CA PHE A 31 -11.49 9.92 8.97
C PHE A 31 -10.90 8.82 8.07
N CYS A 32 -9.58 8.79 7.89
CA CYS A 32 -8.88 7.75 7.14
C CYS A 32 -8.21 6.76 8.12
N PRO A 33 -8.86 5.64 8.46
CA PRO A 33 -8.23 4.64 9.30
C PRO A 33 -6.98 4.08 8.62
N ALA A 34 -5.99 3.67 9.41
CA ALA A 34 -4.81 2.98 8.89
C ALA A 34 -5.27 1.76 8.09
N GLN A 35 -5.09 1.82 6.77
CA GLN A 35 -5.42 0.70 5.92
C GLN A 35 -4.45 -0.45 6.23
N PRO A 36 -4.96 -1.69 6.31
CA PRO A 36 -4.08 -2.83 6.47
C PRO A 36 -3.06 -2.82 5.33
N GLY A 37 -1.81 -3.14 5.66
CA GLY A 37 -0.71 -3.17 4.70
C GLY A 37 -0.94 -4.17 3.56
N PHE A 38 0.07 -4.33 2.73
CA PHE A 38 -0.02 -5.25 1.60
C PHE A 38 -0.19 -6.70 2.05
N PHE A 39 -1.11 -7.42 1.42
CA PHE A 39 -1.32 -8.84 1.63
C PHE A 39 -0.66 -9.65 0.51
N LEU A 40 0.07 -10.70 0.87
CA LEU A 40 0.57 -11.69 -0.08
C LEU A 40 -0.43 -12.85 -0.12
N TYR A 41 -1.16 -12.99 -1.23
CA TYR A 41 -2.06 -14.13 -1.42
C TYR A 41 -1.27 -15.32 -1.97
N CYS A 42 -1.33 -16.46 -1.26
CA CYS A 42 -0.81 -17.74 -1.71
C CYS A 42 -1.91 -18.79 -1.55
N PRO A 43 -2.16 -19.65 -2.54
CA PRO A 43 -3.17 -20.70 -2.44
C PRO A 43 -2.78 -21.70 -1.35
N LEU A 44 -3.75 -22.07 -0.50
CA LEU A 44 -3.55 -22.96 0.63
C LEU A 44 -3.39 -24.43 0.20
N ASP A 45 -3.96 -24.80 -0.95
CA ASP A 45 -4.09 -26.19 -1.42
C ASP A 45 -2.93 -26.66 -2.33
N GLY A 46 -1.93 -25.82 -2.57
CA GLY A 46 -0.75 -26.19 -3.36
C GLY A 46 0.46 -26.45 -2.46
N HIS A 47 1.23 -27.52 -2.70
CA HIS A 47 2.57 -27.64 -2.15
C HIS A 47 3.43 -26.47 -2.68
N PRO A 48 3.74 -25.45 -1.87
CA PRO A 48 4.47 -24.31 -2.40
C PRO A 48 5.88 -24.77 -2.72
N SER A 49 6.37 -24.41 -3.90
CA SER A 49 7.73 -24.73 -4.33
C SER A 49 8.74 -24.18 -3.32
N ALA A 50 9.93 -24.79 -3.24
CA ALA A 50 10.99 -24.30 -2.36
C ALA A 50 11.32 -22.81 -2.61
N ALA A 51 11.27 -22.38 -3.87
CA ALA A 51 11.43 -20.99 -4.27
C ALA A 51 10.33 -20.07 -3.69
N LEU A 52 9.05 -20.49 -3.74
CA LEU A 52 7.95 -19.71 -3.19
C LEU A 52 8.05 -19.60 -1.66
N LYS A 53 8.41 -20.68 -0.96
CA LYS A 53 8.66 -20.65 0.49
C LYS A 53 9.79 -19.68 0.86
N ALA A 54 10.89 -19.72 0.11
CA ALA A 54 12.02 -18.81 0.31
C ALA A 54 11.62 -17.35 0.07
N PHE A 55 10.84 -17.09 -0.99
CA PHE A 55 10.34 -15.75 -1.31
C PHE A 55 9.40 -15.22 -0.22
N ILE A 56 8.44 -16.03 0.25
CA ILE A 56 7.55 -15.66 1.37
C ILE A 56 8.37 -15.33 2.62
N GLY A 57 9.38 -16.15 2.94
CA GLY A 57 10.28 -15.90 4.06
C GLY A 57 11.04 -14.57 3.92
N PHE A 58 11.57 -14.29 2.73
CA PHE A 58 12.26 -13.03 2.42
C PHE A 58 11.33 -11.82 2.56
N VAL A 59 10.13 -11.87 1.97
CA VAL A 59 9.15 -10.77 2.04
C VAL A 59 8.69 -10.53 3.48
N ARG A 60 8.51 -11.59 4.27
CA ARG A 60 8.17 -11.47 5.70
C ARG A 60 9.30 -10.81 6.50
N ALA A 61 10.56 -11.18 6.25
CA ALA A 61 11.70 -10.53 6.90
C ALA A 61 11.85 -9.06 6.47
N ALA A 62 11.59 -8.74 5.20
CA ALA A 62 11.65 -7.37 4.68
C ALA A 62 10.50 -6.49 5.16
N GLY A 63 9.31 -7.07 5.43
CA GLY A 63 8.12 -6.35 5.89
C GLY A 63 8.12 -6.01 7.39
N VAL A 64 9.08 -6.51 8.18
CA VAL A 64 9.22 -6.25 9.63
C VAL A 64 9.97 -4.93 9.93
N HIS A 65 10.47 -4.24 8.90
CA HIS A 65 11.24 -2.99 9.03
C HIS A 65 10.43 -1.70 8.82
N GLN A 66 9.14 -1.66 9.20
CA GLN A 66 8.36 -0.42 9.24
C GLN A 66 7.94 -0.06 10.66
#